data_AF-A0AB74CJL4-F1
#
_entry.id   AF-A0AB74CJL4-F1
#
_cell.length_a   1.000
_cell.length_b   1.000
_cell.length_c   1.000
_cell.angle_alpha   90.00
_cell.angle_beta   90.00
_cell.angle_gamma   90.00
#
_symmetry.space_group_name_H-M   'P 1'
#
loop_
_entity.id
_entity.type
_entity.pdbx_description
1 polymer ?
#
loop_
_entity_poly.entity_id
_entity_poly.type
_entity_poly.pdbx_seq_one_letter_code
_entity_poly.pdbx_strand_id
1 'polypeptide(L)'
;MEWIPSDLSGASCMDPFVVFQSFDHLATCFSIFGLPQHADSTGPTSTEKDGYRVNVNSTFGTLVGDCLRQYCEVPDPELEGCDLESYTPSDYYRVFTRPSQEFETTTCRSVDNDVNQDIGGVGVLLSFAMQSGILLYVHFAVLILKLIPAVTRCIRRCTKRARSTTKIQFGQHHFSVLKSMLVEFQEAQCFFMLSFQCAALIALAAGPQVFEATSLLQLQSNISMAKAVAFMGILPITYGLWILHRIGLHSWYISVWSAITIVTSSVTLHLCKVEPRADNLQEIATADRLDKCGFHPPPLIYCRSDSELGSSYSLVNNLTFGLSDNTANFVCIAIYGLLLLKRLAPYPKRWLGQKPWFQATYHRVHPWLVSRGIRILSRAVNVIIETLLLVTNFFYSFMVIARSLPTISLDSWSFGQIIAVTIWSPIVSKYLYWLLFGTDSYSAIRFPSPYKIIRVKTINEEENPDDEDRLFIHLPSTSDLNINPNSKKFIVTDVELTPVNDSKTSSVSTRHSQFPI
;
A
#
# COMPACT_ATOMS: atom_id res chain seq x y z
N MET A 1 -26.88 2.88 10.40
CA MET A 1 -27.77 2.46 11.52
C MET A 1 -29.04 3.33 11.52
N GLU A 2 -30.18 2.82 11.99
CA GLU A 2 -31.47 3.53 12.05
C GLU A 2 -31.51 4.43 13.31
N TRP A 3 -31.76 5.73 13.16
CA TRP A 3 -31.97 6.65 14.27
C TRP A 3 -33.11 6.16 15.17
N ILE A 4 -32.89 6.17 16.49
CA ILE A 4 -33.89 5.81 17.50
C ILE A 4 -34.31 7.11 18.20
N PRO A 5 -35.56 7.57 18.03
CA PRO A 5 -36.05 8.74 18.74
C PRO A 5 -35.91 8.56 20.25
N SER A 6 -35.39 9.58 20.94
CA SER A 6 -35.35 9.60 22.39
C SER A 6 -36.71 10.05 22.95
N ASP A 7 -37.11 9.55 24.12
CA ASP A 7 -38.34 9.99 24.80
C ASP A 7 -38.12 11.37 25.46
N LEU A 8 -38.02 12.42 24.62
CA LEU A 8 -37.81 13.80 25.04
C LEU A 8 -39.09 14.63 24.88
N SER A 9 -39.36 15.49 25.85
CA SER A 9 -40.42 16.47 25.76
C SER A 9 -39.93 17.74 25.06
N GLY A 10 -40.84 18.52 24.45
CA GLY A 10 -40.49 19.83 23.89
C GLY A 10 -39.88 20.79 24.91
N ALA A 11 -40.23 20.67 26.19
CA ALA A 11 -39.60 21.45 27.27
C ALA A 11 -38.14 21.02 27.53
N SER A 12 -37.86 19.71 27.46
CA SER A 12 -36.51 19.16 27.58
C SER A 12 -35.60 19.63 26.44
N CYS A 13 -36.16 19.83 25.25
CA CYS A 13 -35.44 20.34 24.09
C CYS A 13 -35.12 21.85 24.14
N MET A 14 -35.53 22.55 25.19
CA MET A 14 -35.11 23.94 25.47
C MET A 14 -33.99 24.02 26.51
N ASP A 15 -33.53 22.89 27.05
CA ASP A 15 -32.40 22.79 27.97
C ASP A 15 -31.13 22.38 27.20
N PRO A 16 -30.10 23.26 27.10
CA PRO A 16 -28.87 22.94 26.37
C PRO A 16 -28.13 21.72 26.94
N PHE A 17 -28.25 21.45 28.26
CA PHE A 17 -27.65 20.27 28.89
C PHE A 17 -28.24 18.96 28.35
N VAL A 18 -29.49 18.99 27.90
CA VAL A 18 -30.18 17.81 27.35
C VAL A 18 -29.98 17.73 25.84
N VAL A 19 -30.12 18.85 25.12
CA VAL A 19 -30.09 18.88 23.65
C VAL A 19 -28.76 18.44 23.07
N PHE A 20 -27.63 18.90 23.64
CA PHE A 20 -26.30 18.68 23.08
C PHE A 20 -25.58 17.45 23.67
N GLN A 21 -26.25 16.70 24.55
CA GLN A 21 -25.68 15.51 25.18
C GLN A 21 -25.33 14.41 24.17
N SER A 22 -26.12 14.26 23.10
CA SER A 22 -25.91 13.24 22.07
C SER A 22 -26.56 13.64 20.75
N PHE A 23 -26.17 12.95 19.67
CA PHE A 23 -26.81 13.14 18.37
C PHE A 23 -28.30 12.79 18.41
N ASP A 24 -28.68 11.73 19.12
CA ASP A 24 -30.07 11.28 19.18
C ASP A 24 -30.97 12.29 19.88
N HIS A 25 -30.46 12.97 20.91
CA HIS A 25 -31.16 14.08 21.57
C HIS A 25 -31.33 15.27 20.62
N LEU A 26 -30.23 15.69 19.98
CA LEU A 26 -30.25 16.77 19.00
C LEU A 26 -31.25 16.48 17.87
N ALA A 27 -31.16 15.31 17.24
CA ALA A 27 -32.03 14.89 16.16
C ALA A 27 -33.50 14.79 16.59
N THR A 28 -33.76 14.30 17.81
CA THR A 28 -35.12 14.26 18.39
C THR A 28 -35.68 15.67 18.56
N CYS A 29 -34.90 16.61 19.07
CA CYS A 29 -35.34 18.00 19.21
C CYS A 29 -35.57 18.69 17.86
N PHE A 30 -34.74 18.39 16.87
CA PHE A 30 -34.96 18.78 15.48
C PHE A 30 -36.25 18.19 14.90
N SER A 31 -36.63 16.96 15.27
CA SER A 31 -37.91 16.36 14.83
C SER A 31 -39.15 17.00 15.46
N ILE A 32 -39.02 17.55 16.68
CA ILE A 32 -40.11 18.21 17.41
C ILE A 32 -40.33 19.64 16.90
N PHE A 33 -39.25 20.39 16.69
CA PHE A 33 -39.32 21.82 16.34
C PHE A 33 -39.05 22.13 14.87
N GLY A 34 -38.45 21.20 14.14
CA GLY A 34 -38.08 21.38 12.74
C GLY A 34 -39.16 20.92 11.77
N LEU A 35 -38.96 21.27 10.51
CA LEU A 35 -39.75 20.76 9.39
C LEU A 35 -39.01 19.59 8.74
N PRO A 36 -39.71 18.54 8.28
CA PRO A 36 -39.10 17.47 7.50
C PRO A 36 -38.35 18.03 6.29
N GLN A 37 -37.16 17.52 6.05
CA GLN A 37 -36.31 17.84 4.93
C GLN A 37 -36.00 16.54 4.18
N HIS A 38 -36.57 16.41 2.99
CA HIS A 38 -36.16 15.40 2.02
C HIS A 38 -35.30 16.08 0.95
N ALA A 39 -34.08 15.59 0.76
CA ALA A 39 -33.22 16.06 -0.31
C ALA A 39 -33.26 15.07 -1.48
N ASP A 40 -34.23 15.26 -2.38
CA ASP A 40 -34.28 14.56 -3.66
C ASP A 40 -33.23 15.18 -4.61
N SER A 41 -32.02 14.63 -4.61
CA SER A 41 -31.10 14.92 -5.72
C SER A 41 -31.45 14.02 -6.91
N THR A 42 -31.94 14.63 -7.99
CA THR A 42 -32.31 13.98 -9.25
C THR A 42 -31.07 13.48 -10.00
N GLY A 43 -30.53 12.34 -9.58
CA GLY A 43 -29.39 11.69 -10.23
C GLY A 43 -29.45 10.16 -10.10
N PRO A 44 -28.91 9.39 -11.06
CA PRO A 44 -29.10 7.94 -11.14
C PRO A 44 -28.38 7.11 -10.05
N THR A 45 -27.79 7.77 -9.03
CA THR A 45 -27.05 7.15 -7.91
C THR A 45 -27.17 7.98 -6.61
N SER A 46 -28.32 8.59 -6.34
CA SER A 46 -28.53 9.33 -5.09
C SER A 46 -29.07 8.45 -3.97
N THR A 47 -28.48 8.59 -2.79
CA THR A 47 -29.05 8.09 -1.54
C THR A 47 -29.99 9.16 -1.02
N GLU A 48 -31.27 8.82 -0.84
CA GLU A 48 -32.27 9.69 -0.24
C GLU A 48 -31.80 10.08 1.17
N LYS A 49 -31.66 11.39 1.41
CA LYS A 49 -31.35 11.92 2.74
C LYS A 49 -32.63 12.34 3.43
N ASP A 50 -32.88 11.74 4.59
CA ASP A 50 -33.99 12.08 5.45
C ASP A 50 -33.48 12.85 6.66
N GLY A 51 -34.10 14.00 6.91
CA GLY A 51 -33.71 14.87 8.00
C GLY A 51 -34.76 15.89 8.38
N TYR A 52 -34.33 16.86 9.17
CA TYR A 52 -35.15 17.95 9.65
C TYR A 52 -34.37 19.26 9.50
N ARG A 53 -35.09 20.34 9.21
CA ARG A 53 -34.53 21.70 9.17
C ARG A 53 -35.19 22.60 10.19
N VAL A 54 -34.42 23.47 10.81
CA VAL A 54 -34.86 24.45 11.80
C VAL A 54 -34.43 25.83 11.32
N ASN A 55 -35.35 26.79 11.31
CA ASN A 55 -35.03 28.18 10.96
C ASN A 55 -34.15 28.79 12.06
N VAL A 56 -33.05 29.46 11.68
CA VAL A 56 -32.10 30.07 12.63
C VAL A 56 -32.75 31.11 13.57
N ASN A 57 -33.83 31.76 13.14
CA ASN A 57 -34.57 32.76 13.90
C ASN A 57 -35.70 32.17 14.76
N SER A 58 -35.95 30.87 14.70
CA SER A 58 -36.93 30.19 15.57
C SER A 58 -36.41 30.08 17.01
N THR A 59 -37.28 29.87 18.00
CA THR A 59 -36.86 29.76 19.42
C THR A 59 -35.85 28.64 19.67
N PHE A 60 -36.02 27.50 18.99
CA PHE A 60 -35.05 26.40 19.06
C PHE A 60 -33.81 26.69 18.19
N GLY A 61 -33.97 27.35 17.04
CA GLY A 61 -32.86 27.83 16.22
C GLY A 61 -31.95 28.81 16.96
N THR A 62 -32.50 29.71 17.78
CA THR A 62 -31.72 30.62 18.61
C THR A 62 -30.91 29.88 19.68
N LEU A 63 -31.43 28.80 20.26
CA LEU A 63 -30.69 27.95 21.20
C LEU A 63 -29.47 27.30 20.52
N VAL A 64 -29.66 26.73 19.33
CA VAL A 64 -28.56 26.16 18.52
C VAL A 64 -27.55 27.24 18.14
N GLY A 65 -28.03 28.40 17.68
CA GLY A 65 -27.18 29.53 17.30
C GLY A 65 -26.41 30.14 18.47
N ASP A 66 -26.97 30.15 19.67
CA ASP A 66 -26.32 30.64 20.88
C ASP A 66 -25.15 29.75 21.31
N CYS A 67 -25.31 28.42 21.23
CA CYS A 67 -24.22 27.46 21.42
C CYS A 67 -23.09 27.69 20.40
N LEU A 68 -23.43 27.76 19.10
CA LEU A 68 -22.44 27.98 18.03
C LEU A 68 -21.72 29.33 18.17
N ARG A 69 -22.44 30.40 18.54
CA ARG A 69 -21.87 31.72 18.74
C ARG A 69 -20.89 31.74 19.90
N GLN A 70 -21.23 31.09 21.02
CA GLN A 70 -20.32 30.97 22.15
C GLN A 70 -19.06 30.20 21.77
N TYR A 71 -19.21 29.07 21.07
CA TYR A 71 -18.07 28.31 20.59
C TYR A 71 -17.14 29.19 19.72
N CYS A 72 -17.71 30.02 18.84
CA CYS A 72 -16.91 30.91 18.01
C CYS A 72 -16.27 32.11 18.72
N GLU A 73 -16.60 32.38 19.98
CA GLU A 73 -15.85 33.36 20.80
C GLU A 73 -14.50 32.78 21.26
N VAL A 74 -14.43 31.47 21.46
CA VAL A 74 -13.22 30.74 21.88
C VAL A 74 -13.19 29.38 21.17
N PRO A 75 -12.92 29.34 19.85
CA PRO A 75 -12.95 28.10 19.09
C PRO A 75 -11.84 27.16 19.55
N ASP A 76 -12.10 25.86 19.45
CA ASP A 76 -11.09 24.84 19.70
C ASP A 76 -10.11 24.78 18.52
N PRO A 77 -8.79 24.82 18.76
CA PRO A 77 -7.81 24.78 17.68
C PRO A 77 -7.83 23.46 16.90
N GLU A 78 -8.36 22.37 17.46
CA GLU A 78 -8.42 21.06 16.79
C GLU A 78 -9.76 20.82 16.06
N LEU A 79 -10.81 21.63 16.31
CA LEU A 79 -12.12 21.48 15.65
C LEU A 79 -12.37 22.57 14.59
N GLU A 80 -11.84 23.78 14.78
CA GLU A 80 -12.03 24.94 13.89
C GLU A 80 -13.54 25.26 13.65
N GLY A 81 -13.93 25.77 12.48
CA GLY A 81 -15.35 25.93 12.09
C GLY A 81 -15.97 27.33 12.20
N CYS A 82 -15.21 28.33 12.64
CA CYS A 82 -15.73 29.68 12.92
C CYS A 82 -15.32 30.76 11.91
N ASP A 83 -14.66 30.37 10.82
CA ASP A 83 -14.22 31.30 9.78
C ASP A 83 -15.41 31.70 8.87
N LEU A 84 -16.04 32.83 9.20
CA LEU A 84 -17.30 33.31 8.61
C LEU A 84 -17.13 34.37 7.51
N GLU A 85 -15.90 34.88 7.28
CA GLU A 85 -15.67 36.04 6.39
C GLU A 85 -16.03 35.78 4.91
N SER A 86 -16.23 34.53 4.51
CA SER A 86 -16.41 34.13 3.10
C SER A 86 -17.79 33.56 2.74
N TYR A 87 -18.69 33.36 3.71
CA TYR A 87 -19.92 32.59 3.48
C TYR A 87 -21.21 33.34 3.80
N THR A 88 -22.19 33.23 2.91
CA THR A 88 -23.56 33.69 3.17
C THR A 88 -24.16 32.87 4.31
N PRO A 89 -24.66 33.49 5.40
CA PRO A 89 -25.28 32.75 6.50
C PRO A 89 -26.42 31.86 6.01
N SER A 90 -26.51 30.64 6.52
CA SER A 90 -27.66 29.77 6.22
C SER A 90 -28.89 30.26 6.98
N ASP A 91 -30.04 30.34 6.31
CA ASP A 91 -31.33 30.63 6.96
C ASP A 91 -31.83 29.45 7.82
N TYR A 92 -31.20 28.27 7.69
CA TYR A 92 -31.61 27.04 8.36
C TYR A 92 -30.41 26.22 8.87
N TYR A 93 -30.57 25.62 10.05
CA TYR A 93 -29.78 24.47 10.48
C TYR A 93 -30.44 23.19 9.96
N ARG A 94 -29.66 22.20 9.55
CA ARG A 94 -30.19 20.89 9.11
C ARG A 94 -29.53 19.76 9.86
N VAL A 95 -30.32 18.74 10.16
CA VAL A 95 -29.85 17.48 10.73
C VAL A 95 -30.38 16.35 9.86
N PHE A 96 -29.50 15.46 9.40
CA PHE A 96 -29.87 14.26 8.66
C PHE A 96 -29.70 13.03 9.54
N THR A 97 -30.72 12.18 9.54
CA THR A 97 -30.75 10.92 10.30
C THR A 97 -30.46 9.70 9.41
N ARG A 98 -30.71 9.82 8.10
CA ARG A 98 -30.41 8.78 7.09
C ARG A 98 -29.72 9.39 5.86
N PRO A 99 -28.80 8.66 5.22
CA PRO A 99 -28.27 7.33 5.57
C PRO A 99 -27.31 7.35 6.77
N SER A 100 -26.90 8.52 7.24
CA SER A 100 -25.99 8.70 8.35
C SER A 100 -26.30 9.96 9.15
N GLN A 101 -25.88 9.97 10.40
CA GLN A 101 -25.92 11.13 11.30
C GLN A 101 -25.06 12.27 10.74
N GLU A 102 -25.65 13.45 10.56
CA GLU A 102 -24.99 14.63 10.01
C GLU A 102 -25.67 15.91 10.49
N PHE A 103 -24.87 16.91 10.83
CA PHE A 103 -25.30 18.29 11.04
C PHE A 103 -24.77 19.15 9.90
N GLU A 104 -25.63 19.97 9.28
CA GLU A 104 -25.26 20.82 8.15
C GLU A 104 -25.55 22.29 8.47
N THR A 105 -24.51 23.11 8.32
CA THR A 105 -24.52 24.56 8.48
C THR A 105 -23.33 25.15 7.72
N THR A 106 -23.34 26.45 7.45
CA THR A 106 -22.23 27.14 6.75
C THR A 106 -20.92 27.07 7.54
N THR A 107 -20.99 27.04 8.87
CA THR A 107 -19.84 26.85 9.76
C THR A 107 -19.18 25.48 9.63
N CYS A 108 -19.87 24.46 9.07
CA CYS A 108 -19.25 23.16 8.80
C CYS A 108 -18.17 23.21 7.71
N ARG A 109 -18.11 24.28 6.89
CA ARG A 109 -17.15 24.39 5.79
C ARG A 109 -15.72 24.68 6.26
N SER A 110 -15.59 25.28 7.43
CA SER A 110 -14.30 25.62 8.05
C SER A 110 -13.94 24.71 9.21
N VAL A 111 -14.68 23.60 9.42
CA VAL A 111 -14.31 22.57 10.40
C VAL A 111 -13.10 21.81 9.89
N ASP A 112 -12.18 21.49 10.80
CA ASP A 112 -10.96 20.77 10.44
C ASP A 112 -11.29 19.44 9.74
N ASN A 113 -10.65 19.25 8.60
CA ASN A 113 -10.73 18.03 7.79
C ASN A 113 -9.37 17.37 7.56
N ASP A 114 -8.31 17.93 8.16
CA ASP A 114 -6.96 17.43 8.02
C ASP A 114 -6.86 16.03 8.62
N VAL A 115 -6.24 15.14 7.84
CA VAL A 115 -5.98 13.77 8.29
C VAL A 115 -4.91 13.82 9.37
N ASN A 116 -5.06 13.00 10.42
CA ASN A 116 -4.03 12.83 11.43
C ASN A 116 -2.66 12.60 10.76
N GLN A 117 -1.68 13.40 11.16
CA GLN A 117 -0.39 13.49 10.49
C GLN A 117 0.36 12.14 10.45
N ASP A 118 0.18 11.29 11.45
CA ASP A 118 0.85 9.99 11.51
C ASP A 118 0.13 8.91 10.66
N ILE A 119 -1.12 9.13 10.29
CA ILE A 119 -1.91 8.23 9.45
C ILE A 119 -1.79 8.61 7.97
N GLY A 120 -1.91 9.91 7.68
CA GLY A 120 -2.06 10.40 6.31
C GLY A 120 -1.19 11.57 5.93
N GLY A 121 -0.26 12.00 6.77
CA GLY A 121 0.52 13.19 6.44
C GLY A 121 1.62 12.95 5.39
N VAL A 122 2.35 14.03 5.08
CA VAL A 122 3.18 14.14 3.87
C VAL A 122 4.24 13.04 3.74
N GLY A 123 4.91 12.65 4.82
CA GLY A 123 5.93 11.60 4.78
C GLY A 123 5.35 10.20 4.51
N VAL A 124 4.14 9.93 4.99
CA VAL A 124 3.43 8.65 4.74
C VAL A 124 3.06 8.56 3.26
N LEU A 125 2.46 9.62 2.71
CA LEU A 125 2.17 9.69 1.28
C LEU A 125 3.41 9.59 0.39
N LEU A 126 4.48 10.30 0.76
CA LEU A 126 5.73 10.25 0.00
C LEU A 126 6.30 8.83 0.00
N SER A 127 6.19 8.12 1.12
CA SER A 127 6.60 6.72 1.22
C SER A 127 5.79 5.81 0.30
N PHE A 128 4.48 6.01 0.19
CA PHE A 128 3.64 5.29 -0.77
C PHE A 128 3.99 5.63 -2.22
N ALA A 129 4.24 6.89 -2.52
CA ALA A 129 4.68 7.33 -3.84
C ALA A 129 6.03 6.69 -4.22
N MET A 130 6.98 6.64 -3.28
CA MET A 130 8.27 5.96 -3.47
C MET A 130 8.08 4.46 -3.67
N GLN A 131 7.26 3.81 -2.84
CA GLN A 131 6.97 2.38 -2.93
C GLN A 131 6.42 2.00 -4.31
N SER A 132 5.42 2.74 -4.80
CA SER A 132 4.84 2.51 -6.13
C SER A 132 5.77 2.92 -7.26
N GLY A 133 6.47 4.05 -7.12
CA GLY A 133 7.41 4.56 -8.12
C GLY A 133 8.58 3.60 -8.36
N ILE A 134 9.14 3.03 -7.28
CA ILE A 134 10.20 2.03 -7.37
C ILE A 134 9.71 0.75 -8.07
N LEU A 135 8.50 0.26 -7.78
CA LEU A 135 7.94 -0.90 -8.47
C LEU A 135 7.74 -0.66 -9.97
N LEU A 136 7.21 0.51 -10.34
CA LEU A 136 7.07 0.91 -11.74
C LEU A 136 8.43 0.98 -12.43
N TYR A 137 9.40 1.62 -11.78
CA TYR A 137 10.78 1.70 -12.26
C TYR A 137 11.38 0.30 -12.52
N VAL A 138 11.31 -0.60 -11.54
CA VAL A 138 11.84 -1.96 -11.66
C VAL A 138 11.14 -2.70 -12.79
N HIS A 139 9.82 -2.59 -12.88
CA HIS A 139 9.04 -3.25 -13.93
C HIS A 139 9.47 -2.82 -15.32
N PHE A 140 9.53 -1.51 -15.58
CA PHE A 140 9.98 -0.98 -16.88
C PHE A 140 11.44 -1.32 -17.15
N ALA A 141 12.31 -1.26 -16.15
CA ALA A 141 13.71 -1.65 -16.29
C ALA A 141 13.85 -3.13 -16.69
N VAL A 142 13.07 -4.05 -16.10
CA VAL A 142 13.04 -5.46 -16.48
C VAL A 142 12.53 -5.64 -17.91
N LEU A 143 11.46 -4.95 -18.31
CA LEU A 143 10.92 -5.01 -19.67
C LEU A 143 11.96 -4.54 -20.69
N ILE A 144 12.59 -3.39 -20.44
CA ILE A 144 13.64 -2.83 -21.31
C ILE A 144 14.82 -3.80 -21.42
N LEU A 145 15.32 -4.31 -20.30
CA LEU A 145 16.45 -5.24 -20.27
C LEU A 145 16.15 -6.57 -20.97
N LYS A 146 14.89 -7.04 -20.97
CA LYS A 146 14.44 -8.22 -21.75
C LYS A 146 14.26 -7.90 -23.24
N LEU A 147 13.85 -6.68 -23.58
CA LEU A 147 13.64 -6.24 -24.96
C LEU A 147 14.96 -6.05 -25.71
N ILE A 148 16.00 -5.51 -25.07
CA ILE A 148 17.33 -5.25 -25.66
C ILE A 148 17.90 -6.48 -26.40
N PRO A 149 18.03 -7.68 -25.80
CA PRO A 149 18.55 -8.85 -26.49
C PRO A 149 17.60 -9.40 -27.56
N ALA A 150 16.27 -9.21 -27.44
CA ALA A 150 15.30 -9.60 -28.46
C ALA A 150 15.42 -8.72 -29.73
N VAL A 151 15.49 -7.40 -29.55
CA VAL A 151 15.69 -6.43 -30.63
C VAL A 151 17.06 -6.61 -31.26
N THR A 152 18.12 -6.83 -30.45
CA THR A 152 19.47 -7.09 -30.97
C THR A 152 19.51 -8.37 -31.81
N ARG A 153 18.79 -9.43 -31.42
CA ARG A 153 18.65 -10.65 -32.23
C ARG A 153 17.90 -10.39 -33.54
N CYS A 154 16.84 -9.58 -33.52
CA CYS A 154 16.08 -9.22 -34.71
C CYS A 154 16.93 -8.39 -35.69
N ILE A 155 17.62 -7.35 -35.19
CA ILE A 155 18.55 -6.52 -35.97
C ILE A 155 19.70 -7.38 -36.54
N ARG A 156 20.22 -8.35 -35.78
CA ARG A 156 21.25 -9.30 -36.25
C ARG A 156 20.76 -10.19 -37.39
N ARG A 157 19.48 -10.62 -37.38
CA ARG A 157 18.90 -11.34 -38.53
C ARG A 157 18.86 -10.45 -39.78
N CYS A 158 18.71 -9.14 -39.61
CA CYS A 158 18.70 -8.17 -40.70
C CYS A 158 20.09 -7.62 -41.08
N THR A 159 21.11 -7.74 -40.22
CA THR A 159 22.46 -7.16 -40.45
C THR A 159 23.59 -8.12 -40.04
N LYS A 160 24.52 -8.43 -40.95
CA LYS A 160 25.69 -9.29 -40.72
C LYS A 160 26.81 -8.64 -39.87
N ARG A 161 26.49 -7.73 -38.94
CA ARG A 161 27.53 -6.92 -38.25
C ARG A 161 28.02 -7.56 -36.94
N ALA A 162 29.31 -7.39 -36.70
CA ALA A 162 30.11 -8.03 -35.66
C ALA A 162 29.62 -7.80 -34.21
N ARG A 163 29.86 -8.83 -33.40
CA ARG A 163 29.57 -8.99 -31.97
C ARG A 163 30.14 -7.84 -31.13
N SER A 164 29.30 -6.99 -30.53
CA SER A 164 29.70 -6.15 -29.40
C SER A 164 29.44 -6.91 -28.09
N THR A 165 30.47 -7.53 -27.54
CA THR A 165 30.45 -8.24 -26.25
C THR A 165 30.08 -7.31 -25.09
N THR A 166 30.39 -6.02 -25.23
CA THR A 166 30.20 -4.96 -24.23
C THR A 166 28.72 -4.69 -23.91
N LYS A 167 27.83 -4.65 -24.92
CA LYS A 167 26.39 -4.41 -24.68
C LYS A 167 25.70 -5.55 -23.92
N ILE A 168 26.15 -6.79 -24.16
CA ILE A 168 25.59 -7.99 -23.50
C ILE A 168 26.04 -8.03 -22.02
N GLN A 169 27.31 -7.70 -21.74
CA GLN A 169 27.83 -7.61 -20.38
C GLN A 169 27.17 -6.49 -19.57
N PHE A 170 26.93 -5.33 -20.18
CA PHE A 170 26.21 -4.22 -19.55
C PHE A 170 24.79 -4.62 -19.13
N GLY A 171 24.00 -5.20 -20.04
CA GLY A 171 22.64 -5.65 -19.73
C GLY A 171 22.58 -6.70 -18.62
N GLN A 172 23.52 -7.66 -18.62
CA GLN A 172 23.62 -8.67 -17.56
C GLN A 172 23.98 -8.07 -16.20
N HIS A 173 24.88 -7.08 -16.18
CA HIS A 173 25.28 -6.38 -14.97
C HIS A 173 24.10 -5.64 -14.33
N HIS A 174 23.43 -4.77 -15.09
CA HIS A 174 22.27 -4.02 -14.60
C HIS A 174 21.11 -4.93 -14.17
N PHE A 175 20.90 -6.03 -14.88
CA PHE A 175 19.88 -7.01 -14.50
C PHE A 175 20.21 -7.70 -13.16
N SER A 176 21.48 -7.99 -12.89
CA SER A 176 21.94 -8.54 -11.61
C SER A 176 21.76 -7.53 -10.46
N VAL A 177 22.09 -6.27 -10.70
CA VAL A 177 21.89 -5.18 -9.72
C VAL A 177 20.40 -5.03 -9.38
N LEU A 178 19.54 -5.01 -10.40
CA LEU A 178 18.09 -4.86 -10.22
C LEU A 178 17.48 -6.02 -9.43
N LYS A 179 17.95 -7.25 -9.67
CA LYS A 179 17.57 -8.44 -8.90
C LYS A 179 17.89 -8.30 -7.42
N SER A 180 19.12 -7.89 -7.11
CA SER A 180 19.58 -7.70 -5.73
C SER A 180 18.76 -6.63 -5.01
N MET A 181 18.55 -5.50 -5.69
CA MET A 181 17.75 -4.39 -5.17
C MET A 181 16.30 -4.76 -4.92
N LEU A 182 15.66 -5.50 -5.84
CA LEU A 182 14.26 -5.90 -5.69
C LEU A 182 14.03 -6.81 -4.47
N VAL A 183 14.97 -7.69 -4.12
CA VAL A 183 14.86 -8.54 -2.93
C VAL A 183 14.92 -7.71 -1.66
N GLU A 184 15.90 -6.82 -1.53
CA GLU A 184 16.02 -5.94 -0.36
C GLU A 184 14.85 -4.95 -0.28
N PHE A 185 14.36 -4.49 -1.41
CA PHE A 185 13.19 -3.62 -1.50
C PHE A 185 11.92 -4.34 -1.02
N GLN A 186 11.64 -5.55 -1.49
CA GLN A 186 10.48 -6.33 -1.05
C GLN A 186 10.52 -6.59 0.47
N GLU A 187 11.71 -6.88 1.01
CA GLU A 187 11.90 -7.06 2.44
C GLU A 187 11.57 -5.79 3.22
N ALA A 188 12.13 -4.64 2.82
CA ALA A 188 11.85 -3.35 3.44
C ALA A 188 10.36 -2.97 3.33
N GLN A 189 9.73 -3.20 2.18
CA GLN A 189 8.30 -2.97 1.99
C GLN A 189 7.45 -3.77 2.97
N CYS A 190 7.78 -5.05 3.19
CA CYS A 190 7.03 -5.90 4.13
C CYS A 190 7.12 -5.35 5.55
N PHE A 191 8.33 -5.04 6.04
CA PHE A 191 8.52 -4.55 7.41
C PHE A 191 7.96 -3.14 7.62
N PHE A 192 8.10 -2.27 6.62
CA PHE A 192 7.46 -0.95 6.61
C PHE A 192 5.94 -1.10 6.78
N MET A 193 5.32 -1.90 5.90
CA MET A 193 3.87 -2.04 5.92
C MET A 193 3.36 -2.74 7.18
N LEU A 194 4.06 -3.75 7.68
CA LEU A 194 3.71 -4.42 8.94
C LEU A 194 3.70 -3.45 10.12
N SER A 195 4.64 -2.51 10.17
CA SER A 195 4.69 -1.50 11.23
C SER A 195 3.42 -0.64 11.23
N PHE A 196 3.00 -0.17 10.05
CA PHE A 196 1.74 0.56 9.88
C PHE A 196 0.52 -0.29 10.23
N GLN A 197 0.48 -1.55 9.80
CA GLN A 197 -0.65 -2.43 10.11
C GLN A 197 -0.76 -2.70 11.62
N CYS A 198 0.37 -2.91 12.31
CA CYS A 198 0.38 -3.10 13.75
C CYS A 198 -0.15 -1.85 14.47
N ALA A 199 0.30 -0.65 14.09
CA ALA A 199 -0.21 0.60 14.65
C ALA A 199 -1.72 0.76 14.41
N ALA A 200 -2.19 0.53 13.19
CA ALA A 200 -3.61 0.61 12.84
C ALA A 200 -4.45 -0.43 13.61
N LEU A 201 -3.97 -1.67 13.77
CA LEU A 201 -4.69 -2.69 14.53
C LEU A 201 -4.74 -2.38 16.03
N ILE A 202 -3.67 -1.83 16.60
CA ILE A 202 -3.66 -1.38 18.00
C ILE A 202 -4.67 -0.24 18.18
N ALA A 203 -4.68 0.74 17.27
CA ALA A 203 -5.66 1.83 17.30
C ALA A 203 -7.10 1.32 17.20
N LEU A 204 -7.36 0.40 16.26
CA LEU A 204 -8.68 -0.21 16.10
C LEU A 204 -9.11 -1.07 17.30
N ALA A 205 -8.16 -1.70 18.00
CA ALA A 205 -8.44 -2.54 19.17
C ALA A 205 -8.61 -1.76 20.48
N ALA A 206 -7.84 -0.68 20.67
CA ALA A 206 -7.91 0.19 21.85
C ALA A 206 -9.15 1.09 21.84
N GLY A 207 -9.71 1.32 20.66
CA GLY A 207 -10.88 2.15 20.45
C GLY A 207 -10.54 3.36 19.56
N PRO A 208 -11.49 3.83 18.75
CA PRO A 208 -11.29 4.88 17.76
C PRO A 208 -10.95 6.28 18.31
N GLN A 209 -10.92 6.45 19.64
CA GLN A 209 -10.28 7.60 20.30
C GLN A 209 -8.79 7.72 19.91
N VAL A 210 -8.14 6.62 19.53
CA VAL A 210 -6.74 6.61 19.06
C VAL A 210 -6.56 7.21 17.65
N PHE A 211 -7.65 7.46 16.91
CA PHE A 211 -7.57 8.23 15.66
C PHE A 211 -7.46 9.73 15.89
N GLU A 212 -7.50 10.20 17.14
CA GLU A 212 -7.34 11.61 17.55
C GLU A 212 -8.19 12.55 16.69
N ALA A 213 -9.47 12.20 16.52
CA ALA A 213 -10.40 12.95 15.69
C ALA A 213 -11.41 13.70 16.56
N THR A 214 -11.54 15.02 16.36
CA THR A 214 -12.47 15.88 17.09
C THR A 214 -13.83 16.01 16.40
N SER A 215 -13.89 15.69 15.10
CA SER A 215 -15.10 15.75 14.27
C SER A 215 -15.36 14.45 13.49
N LEU A 216 -16.62 14.18 13.15
CA LEU A 216 -16.99 13.06 12.28
C LEU A 216 -16.36 13.18 10.89
N LEU A 217 -16.16 14.41 10.41
CA LEU A 217 -15.47 14.70 9.16
C LEU A 217 -14.02 14.21 9.21
N GLN A 218 -13.26 14.61 10.23
CA GLN A 218 -11.88 14.19 10.44
C GLN A 218 -11.78 12.68 10.65
N LEU A 219 -12.66 12.09 11.47
CA LEU A 219 -12.70 10.65 11.71
C LEU A 219 -12.93 9.86 10.41
N GLN A 220 -13.84 10.33 9.55
CA GLN A 220 -14.06 9.72 8.24
C GLN A 220 -12.81 9.79 7.36
N SER A 221 -12.12 10.93 7.33
CA SER A 221 -10.86 11.10 6.58
C SER A 221 -9.76 10.17 7.11
N ASN A 222 -9.60 10.06 8.45
CA ASN A 222 -8.63 9.17 9.10
C ASN A 222 -8.89 7.69 8.79
N ILE A 223 -10.15 7.25 8.88
CA ILE A 223 -10.55 5.87 8.52
C ILE A 223 -10.32 5.60 7.04
N SER A 224 -10.65 6.58 6.17
CA SER A 224 -10.44 6.46 4.73
C SER A 224 -8.96 6.28 4.40
N MET A 225 -8.10 7.12 4.99
CA MET A 225 -6.65 6.98 4.82
C MET A 225 -6.12 5.64 5.36
N ALA A 226 -6.58 5.20 6.54
CA ALA A 226 -6.20 3.90 7.10
C ALA A 226 -6.55 2.74 6.15
N LYS A 227 -7.71 2.79 5.46
CA LYS A 227 -8.05 1.83 4.39
C LYS A 227 -7.06 1.88 3.23
N ALA A 228 -6.67 3.08 2.79
CA ALA A 228 -5.66 3.22 1.74
C ALA A 228 -4.31 2.63 2.14
N VAL A 229 -3.85 2.89 3.36
CA VAL A 229 -2.62 2.30 3.91
C VAL A 229 -2.72 0.77 3.95
N ALA A 230 -3.86 0.23 4.39
CA ALA A 230 -4.10 -1.21 4.39
C ALA A 230 -3.99 -1.80 2.98
N PHE A 231 -4.61 -1.17 1.99
CA PHE A 231 -4.55 -1.65 0.61
C PHE A 231 -3.16 -1.50 -0.03
N MET A 232 -2.38 -0.48 0.33
CA MET A 232 -0.96 -0.35 -0.04
C MET A 232 -0.07 -1.45 0.56
N GLY A 233 -0.51 -2.10 1.65
CA GLY A 233 0.10 -3.32 2.18
C GLY A 233 -0.27 -4.61 1.43
N ILE A 234 -1.28 -4.56 0.54
CA ILE A 234 -1.74 -5.71 -0.25
C ILE A 234 -1.22 -5.62 -1.68
N LEU A 235 -1.56 -4.54 -2.40
CA LEU A 235 -1.37 -4.44 -3.85
C LEU A 235 0.12 -4.29 -4.23
N PRO A 236 0.88 -3.27 -3.76
CA PRO A 236 2.31 -3.17 -4.00
C PRO A 236 3.11 -4.41 -3.58
N ILE A 237 2.79 -5.01 -2.43
CA ILE A 237 3.48 -6.22 -1.93
C ILE A 237 3.24 -7.40 -2.87
N THR A 238 2.00 -7.61 -3.30
CA THR A 238 1.65 -8.65 -4.28
C THR A 238 2.32 -8.39 -5.63
N TYR A 239 2.38 -7.12 -6.05
CA TYR A 239 3.02 -6.73 -7.29
C TYR A 239 4.53 -6.97 -7.28
N GLY A 240 5.23 -6.56 -6.22
CA GLY A 240 6.66 -6.85 -6.05
C GLY A 240 6.96 -8.34 -5.99
N LEU A 241 6.14 -9.11 -5.28
CA LEU A 241 6.27 -10.58 -5.22
C LEU A 241 6.05 -11.23 -6.60
N TRP A 242 5.10 -10.71 -7.38
CA TRP A 242 4.87 -11.17 -8.75
C TRP A 242 6.08 -10.89 -9.65
N ILE A 243 6.66 -9.69 -9.58
CA ILE A 243 7.88 -9.33 -10.33
C ILE A 243 9.04 -10.26 -9.93
N LEU A 244 9.26 -10.49 -8.63
CA LEU A 244 10.29 -11.42 -8.13
C LEU A 244 10.11 -12.82 -8.73
N HIS A 245 8.88 -13.33 -8.72
CA HIS A 245 8.57 -14.62 -9.32
C HIS A 245 8.86 -14.64 -10.84
N ARG A 246 8.55 -13.56 -11.57
CA ARG A 246 8.81 -13.45 -13.02
C ARG A 246 10.29 -13.37 -13.38
N ILE A 247 11.14 -13.02 -12.42
CA ILE A 247 12.60 -12.98 -12.58
C ILE A 247 13.26 -14.30 -12.11
N GLY A 248 12.48 -15.23 -11.56
CA GLY A 248 12.95 -16.53 -11.09
C GLY A 248 13.62 -16.48 -9.72
N LEU A 249 13.39 -15.41 -8.94
CA LEU A 249 13.86 -15.29 -7.58
C LEU A 249 12.79 -15.80 -6.63
N HIS A 250 13.07 -16.91 -5.96
CA HIS A 250 12.13 -17.56 -5.06
C HIS A 250 12.78 -17.80 -3.70
N SER A 251 12.34 -17.08 -2.67
CA SER A 251 12.81 -17.23 -1.29
C SER A 251 11.63 -17.51 -0.36
N TRP A 252 11.75 -18.50 0.53
CA TRP A 252 10.66 -18.86 1.45
C TRP A 252 10.47 -17.74 2.47
N TYR A 253 11.58 -17.15 2.92
CA TYR A 253 11.62 -15.99 3.78
C TYR A 253 10.76 -14.83 3.23
N ILE A 254 11.05 -14.35 2.01
CA ILE A 254 10.30 -13.25 1.39
C ILE A 254 8.82 -13.61 1.21
N SER A 255 8.55 -14.85 0.77
CA SER A 255 7.19 -15.32 0.55
C SER A 255 6.35 -15.41 1.82
N VAL A 256 6.97 -15.75 2.96
CA VAL A 256 6.30 -15.82 4.27
C VAL A 256 6.02 -14.42 4.78
N TRP A 257 7.02 -13.52 4.77
CA TRP A 257 6.82 -12.14 5.21
C TRP A 257 5.82 -11.37 4.36
N SER A 258 5.82 -11.58 3.04
CA SER A 258 4.78 -11.03 2.16
C SER A 258 3.40 -11.59 2.50
N ALA A 259 3.29 -12.88 2.88
CA ALA A 259 2.01 -13.47 3.29
C ALA A 259 1.49 -12.83 4.58
N ILE A 260 2.35 -12.73 5.59
CA ILE A 260 2.01 -12.11 6.88
C ILE A 260 1.54 -10.68 6.63
N THR A 261 2.27 -9.92 5.80
CA THR A 261 1.90 -8.55 5.44
C THR A 261 0.53 -8.48 4.76
N ILE A 262 0.29 -9.28 3.72
CA ILE A 262 -1.00 -9.31 3.00
C ILE A 262 -2.15 -9.71 3.94
N VAL A 263 -1.95 -10.71 4.79
CA VAL A 263 -2.98 -11.18 5.74
C VAL A 263 -3.27 -10.10 6.78
N THR A 264 -2.26 -9.54 7.43
CA THR A 264 -2.44 -8.48 8.42
C THR A 264 -3.12 -7.28 7.79
N SER A 265 -2.68 -6.83 6.60
CA SER A 265 -3.33 -5.75 5.86
C SER A 265 -4.78 -6.06 5.46
N SER A 266 -5.09 -7.30 5.08
CA SER A 266 -6.47 -7.71 4.80
C SER A 266 -7.34 -7.67 6.06
N VAL A 267 -6.80 -8.01 7.22
CA VAL A 267 -7.50 -7.91 8.50
C VAL A 267 -7.75 -6.45 8.85
N THR A 268 -6.73 -5.58 8.75
CA THR A 268 -6.88 -4.14 8.96
C THR A 268 -7.96 -3.56 8.04
N LEU A 269 -7.92 -3.87 6.74
CA LEU A 269 -8.92 -3.40 5.77
C LEU A 269 -10.34 -3.83 6.14
N HIS A 270 -10.50 -5.05 6.67
CA HIS A 270 -11.79 -5.54 7.14
C HIS A 270 -12.28 -4.80 8.38
N LEU A 271 -11.39 -4.55 9.34
CA LEU A 271 -11.70 -3.84 10.58
C LEU A 271 -11.96 -2.34 10.36
N CYS A 272 -11.35 -1.71 9.37
CA CYS A 272 -11.64 -0.32 9.01
C CYS A 272 -13.05 -0.11 8.40
N LYS A 273 -13.87 -1.16 8.23
CA LYS A 273 -15.27 -1.03 7.78
C LYS A 273 -16.23 -0.51 8.85
N VAL A 274 -15.73 -0.26 10.06
CA VAL A 274 -16.51 0.32 11.16
C VAL A 274 -17.12 1.67 10.72
N GLU A 275 -18.42 1.84 10.99
CA GLU A 275 -19.11 3.12 10.76
C GLU A 275 -18.58 4.18 11.75
N PRO A 276 -18.22 5.40 11.30
CA PRO A 276 -17.84 6.49 12.19
C PRO A 276 -18.99 6.79 13.16
N ARG A 277 -18.68 6.93 14.46
CA ARG A 277 -19.66 7.30 15.50
C ARG A 277 -19.12 8.48 16.29
N ALA A 278 -20.01 9.29 16.85
CA ALA A 278 -19.58 10.43 17.65
C ALA A 278 -18.99 10.01 19.02
N ASP A 279 -19.44 8.88 19.58
CA ASP A 279 -18.87 8.30 20.81
C ASP A 279 -17.37 7.95 20.69
N ASN A 280 -16.88 7.92 19.44
CA ASN A 280 -15.52 7.58 19.09
C ASN A 280 -14.62 8.80 18.94
N LEU A 281 -15.16 10.02 19.06
CA LEU A 281 -14.42 11.25 18.93
C LEU A 281 -13.65 11.56 20.21
N GLN A 282 -12.54 12.25 20.03
CA GLN A 282 -11.80 12.86 21.12
C GLN A 282 -12.60 14.05 21.67
N GLU A 283 -12.62 14.19 22.99
CA GLU A 283 -13.27 15.32 23.65
C GLU A 283 -12.49 16.61 23.34
N ILE A 284 -13.22 17.67 22.97
CA ILE A 284 -12.61 18.98 22.71
C ILE A 284 -12.17 19.63 24.02
N ALA A 285 -11.04 20.32 23.99
CA ALA A 285 -10.46 20.94 25.18
C ALA A 285 -11.30 22.11 25.73
N THR A 286 -12.16 22.68 24.89
CA THR A 286 -12.99 23.86 25.20
C THR A 286 -14.39 23.54 25.73
N ALA A 287 -14.78 22.27 25.86
CA ALA A 287 -16.13 21.86 26.24
C ALA A 287 -16.58 22.40 27.60
N ASP A 288 -15.65 22.52 28.56
CA ASP A 288 -15.89 23.02 29.92
C ASP A 288 -16.32 24.50 29.96
N ARG A 289 -16.11 25.25 28.87
CA ARG A 289 -16.42 26.68 28.76
C ARG A 289 -17.70 26.97 27.96
N LEU A 290 -18.40 25.92 27.50
CA LEU A 290 -19.58 26.03 26.64
C LEU A 290 -20.90 25.85 27.42
N ASP A 291 -21.22 26.75 28.35
CA ASP A 291 -22.47 26.65 29.13
C ASP A 291 -23.73 26.76 28.26
N LYS A 292 -23.70 27.50 27.15
CA LYS A 292 -24.80 27.56 26.17
C LYS A 292 -24.92 26.29 25.34
N CYS A 293 -23.88 25.46 25.30
CA CYS A 293 -23.94 24.09 24.78
C CYS A 293 -24.14 23.05 25.88
N GLY A 294 -24.43 23.46 27.13
CA GLY A 294 -24.65 22.53 28.23
C GLY A 294 -23.37 21.80 28.68
N PHE A 295 -22.19 22.41 28.49
CA PHE A 295 -20.89 21.80 28.74
C PHE A 295 -20.59 20.57 27.87
N HIS A 296 -21.24 20.49 26.71
CA HIS A 296 -20.99 19.47 25.69
C HIS A 296 -20.36 20.09 24.45
N PRO A 297 -19.69 19.28 23.60
CA PRO A 297 -19.16 19.76 22.34
C PRO A 297 -20.28 20.33 21.44
N PRO A 298 -19.98 21.36 20.62
CA PRO A 298 -20.99 21.96 19.76
C PRO A 298 -21.42 20.98 18.67
N PRO A 299 -22.60 21.17 18.06
CA PRO A 299 -23.08 20.33 16.95
C PRO A 299 -22.13 20.21 15.74
N LEU A 300 -21.10 21.07 15.67
CA LEU A 300 -20.05 21.03 14.64
C LEU A 300 -19.28 19.70 14.62
N ILE A 301 -19.21 18.97 15.74
CA ILE A 301 -18.58 17.63 15.76
C ILE A 301 -19.32 16.65 14.83
N TYR A 302 -20.60 16.90 14.53
CA TYR A 302 -21.42 16.09 13.64
C TYR A 302 -21.39 16.57 12.18
N CYS A 303 -20.59 17.59 11.86
CA CYS A 303 -20.38 18.01 10.49
C CYS A 303 -19.81 16.86 9.68
N ARG A 304 -20.32 16.71 8.46
CA ARG A 304 -19.86 15.73 7.48
C ARG A 304 -19.67 16.44 6.14
N SER A 305 -18.73 15.95 5.34
CA SER A 305 -18.55 16.48 3.99
C SER A 305 -19.63 15.93 3.07
N ASP A 306 -20.65 16.73 2.82
CA ASP A 306 -21.29 16.76 1.51
C ASP A 306 -20.44 17.64 0.61
N SER A 307 -19.61 16.98 -0.20
CA SER A 307 -18.94 17.67 -1.30
C SER A 307 -20.01 18.34 -2.18
N GLU A 308 -20.03 19.67 -2.20
CA GLU A 308 -20.57 20.48 -3.31
C GLU A 308 -19.94 20.09 -4.68
N LEU A 309 -18.93 19.21 -4.67
CA LEU A 309 -18.34 18.53 -5.82
C LEU A 309 -19.06 17.20 -6.12
N GLY A 310 -20.31 17.30 -6.57
CA GLY A 310 -21.24 16.18 -6.78
C GLY A 310 -20.75 15.03 -7.67
N SER A 311 -21.44 13.88 -7.60
CA SER A 311 -21.37 12.67 -8.47
C SER A 311 -19.98 12.04 -8.69
N SER A 312 -18.99 12.80 -9.14
CA SER A 312 -17.58 12.42 -9.29
C SER A 312 -16.91 12.04 -7.97
N TYR A 313 -17.27 12.67 -6.84
CA TYR A 313 -16.73 12.31 -5.52
C TYR A 313 -17.18 10.91 -5.08
N SER A 314 -18.45 10.56 -5.30
CA SER A 314 -19.02 9.23 -5.01
C SER A 314 -18.41 8.14 -5.90
N LEU A 315 -18.23 8.41 -7.20
CA LEU A 315 -17.63 7.45 -8.12
C LEU A 315 -16.17 7.16 -7.75
N VAL A 316 -15.36 8.20 -7.49
CA VAL A 316 -13.97 8.02 -7.09
C VAL A 316 -13.88 7.38 -5.71
N ASN A 317 -14.72 7.75 -4.73
CA ASN A 317 -14.75 7.12 -3.40
C ASN A 317 -15.14 5.63 -3.47
N ASN A 318 -16.07 5.25 -4.34
CA ASN A 318 -16.40 3.85 -4.60
C ASN A 318 -15.28 3.09 -5.30
N LEU A 319 -14.48 3.76 -6.12
CA LEU A 319 -13.32 3.21 -6.82
C LEU A 319 -12.07 3.09 -5.93
N THR A 320 -11.88 3.98 -4.94
CA THR A 320 -10.70 4.00 -4.05
C THR A 320 -10.92 3.44 -2.65
N PHE A 321 -12.16 3.41 -2.14
CA PHE A 321 -12.47 3.07 -0.74
C PHE A 321 -13.71 2.15 -0.60
N GLY A 322 -14.20 1.55 -1.69
CA GLY A 322 -15.48 0.83 -1.78
C GLY A 322 -15.38 -0.67 -2.15
N LEU A 323 -16.34 -1.16 -2.95
CA LEU A 323 -16.43 -2.55 -3.42
C LEU A 323 -15.19 -3.02 -4.21
N SER A 324 -14.47 -2.09 -4.81
CA SER A 324 -13.23 -2.34 -5.56
C SER A 324 -12.13 -2.90 -4.66
N ASP A 325 -11.96 -2.40 -3.44
CA ASP A 325 -10.86 -2.80 -2.55
C ASP A 325 -11.01 -4.23 -2.06
N ASN A 326 -12.24 -4.65 -1.71
CA ASN A 326 -12.50 -6.04 -1.32
C ASN A 326 -12.25 -6.99 -2.49
N THR A 327 -12.75 -6.63 -3.67
CA THR A 327 -12.57 -7.45 -4.88
C THR A 327 -11.08 -7.56 -5.23
N ALA A 328 -10.37 -6.44 -5.22
CA ALA A 328 -8.94 -6.40 -5.53
C ALA A 328 -8.10 -7.11 -4.46
N ASN A 329 -8.50 -7.07 -3.19
CA ASN A 329 -7.89 -7.86 -2.12
C ASN A 329 -8.03 -9.36 -2.39
N PHE A 330 -9.24 -9.84 -2.71
CA PHE A 330 -9.43 -11.26 -3.07
C PHE A 330 -8.63 -11.65 -4.32
N VAL A 331 -8.52 -10.76 -5.32
CA VAL A 331 -7.66 -10.97 -6.49
C VAL A 331 -6.20 -11.09 -6.10
N CYS A 332 -5.68 -10.23 -5.21
CA CYS A 332 -4.30 -10.29 -4.74
C CYS A 332 -4.03 -11.57 -3.93
N ILE A 333 -4.95 -11.98 -3.06
CA ILE A 333 -4.89 -13.25 -2.33
C ILE A 333 -4.90 -14.44 -3.30
N ALA A 334 -5.73 -14.40 -4.35
CA ALA A 334 -5.75 -15.44 -5.38
C ALA A 334 -4.43 -15.49 -6.15
N ILE A 335 -3.84 -14.35 -6.50
CA ILE A 335 -2.52 -14.27 -7.13
C ILE A 335 -1.44 -14.86 -6.21
N TYR A 336 -1.44 -14.52 -4.92
CA TYR A 336 -0.54 -15.13 -3.94
C TYR A 336 -0.74 -16.64 -3.85
N GLY A 337 -1.98 -17.12 -3.79
CA GLY A 337 -2.32 -18.54 -3.80
C GLY A 337 -1.81 -19.27 -5.04
N LEU A 338 -1.89 -18.65 -6.22
CA LEU A 338 -1.31 -19.18 -7.46
C LEU A 338 0.23 -19.28 -7.38
N LEU A 339 0.90 -18.28 -6.80
CA LEU A 339 2.35 -18.30 -6.60
C LEU A 339 2.76 -19.41 -5.62
N LEU A 340 2.02 -19.56 -4.51
CA LEU A 340 2.23 -20.61 -3.53
C LEU A 340 2.01 -22.00 -4.14
N LEU A 341 0.95 -22.18 -4.95
CA LEU A 341 0.67 -23.45 -5.63
C LEU A 341 1.78 -23.83 -6.61
N LYS A 342 2.27 -22.88 -7.42
CA LYS A 342 3.42 -23.10 -8.31
C LYS A 342 4.66 -23.53 -7.54
N ARG A 343 4.86 -22.95 -6.36
CA ARG A 343 5.99 -23.26 -5.48
C ARG A 343 5.86 -24.62 -4.80
N LEU A 344 4.65 -25.00 -4.41
CA LEU A 344 4.36 -26.27 -3.76
C LEU A 344 4.27 -27.44 -4.74
N ALA A 345 4.00 -27.19 -6.03
CA ALA A 345 3.84 -28.22 -7.07
C ALA A 345 4.94 -29.31 -7.14
N PRO A 346 6.24 -29.03 -6.88
CA PRO A 346 7.28 -30.05 -6.90
C PRO A 346 7.20 -31.07 -5.76
N TYR A 347 6.68 -30.69 -4.58
CA TYR A 347 6.62 -31.55 -3.41
C TYR A 347 5.67 -32.76 -3.57
N PRO A 348 4.39 -32.59 -3.94
CA PRO A 348 3.51 -33.71 -4.19
C PRO A 348 3.99 -34.53 -5.39
N LYS A 349 4.62 -33.90 -6.40
CA LYS A 349 5.25 -34.64 -7.51
C LYS A 349 6.35 -35.57 -7.02
N ARG A 350 7.20 -35.13 -6.08
CA ARG A 350 8.29 -35.94 -5.51
C ARG A 350 7.75 -37.07 -4.60
N TRP A 351 6.71 -36.78 -3.82
CA TRP A 351 6.14 -37.72 -2.85
C TRP A 351 5.21 -38.75 -3.50
N LEU A 352 4.25 -38.30 -4.32
CA LEU A 352 3.29 -39.15 -5.04
C LEU A 352 3.89 -39.77 -6.29
N GLY A 353 5.01 -39.25 -6.81
CA GLY A 353 5.71 -39.78 -7.97
C GLY A 353 6.20 -41.21 -7.81
N GLN A 354 6.28 -41.74 -6.58
CA GLN A 354 6.60 -43.14 -6.31
C GLN A 354 5.39 -44.08 -6.44
N LYS A 355 4.16 -43.54 -6.48
CA LYS A 355 2.93 -44.34 -6.53
C LYS A 355 2.51 -44.60 -7.99
N PRO A 356 2.22 -45.85 -8.38
CA PRO A 356 1.92 -46.21 -9.77
C PRO A 356 0.64 -45.57 -10.31
N TRP A 357 -0.39 -45.37 -9.46
CA TRP A 357 -1.63 -44.70 -9.86
C TRP A 357 -1.40 -43.23 -10.23
N PHE A 358 -0.56 -42.50 -9.49
CA PHE A 358 -0.23 -41.10 -9.76
C PHE A 358 0.61 -40.96 -11.02
N GLN A 359 1.55 -41.88 -11.26
CA GLN A 359 2.31 -41.93 -12.51
C GLN A 359 1.39 -42.16 -13.73
N ALA A 360 0.41 -43.07 -13.63
CA ALA A 360 -0.56 -43.31 -14.70
C ALA A 360 -1.41 -42.06 -15.00
N THR A 361 -1.90 -41.36 -13.97
CA THR A 361 -2.64 -40.09 -14.14
C THR A 361 -1.73 -39.00 -14.71
N TYR A 362 -0.51 -38.85 -14.20
CA TYR A 362 0.45 -37.86 -14.68
C TYR A 362 0.79 -38.08 -16.15
N HIS A 363 1.06 -39.32 -16.59
CA HIS A 363 1.32 -39.63 -17.98
C HIS A 363 0.15 -39.29 -18.91
N ARG A 364 -1.09 -39.37 -18.42
CA ARG A 364 -2.29 -38.99 -19.19
C ARG A 364 -2.47 -37.48 -19.32
N VAL A 365 -2.17 -36.72 -18.25
CA VAL A 365 -2.40 -35.27 -18.18
C VAL A 365 -1.18 -34.46 -18.65
N HIS A 366 0.04 -34.99 -18.53
CA HIS A 366 1.27 -34.31 -18.90
C HIS A 366 1.34 -33.85 -20.37
N PRO A 367 0.94 -34.66 -21.37
CA PRO A 367 0.91 -34.21 -22.77
C PRO A 367 -0.02 -33.02 -22.98
N TRP A 368 -1.15 -33.01 -22.26
CA TRP A 368 -2.10 -31.90 -22.27
C TRP A 368 -1.49 -30.65 -21.61
N LEU A 369 -0.93 -30.78 -20.40
CA LEU A 369 -0.24 -29.71 -19.65
C LEU A 369 0.88 -29.03 -20.42
N VAL A 370 1.62 -29.79 -21.24
CA VAL A 370 2.76 -29.30 -22.04
C VAL A 370 2.33 -28.86 -23.46
N SER A 371 1.05 -29.01 -23.79
CA SER A 371 0.51 -28.63 -25.09
C SER A 371 0.80 -27.16 -25.44
N ARG A 372 0.91 -26.88 -26.74
CA ARG A 372 1.16 -25.52 -27.24
C ARG A 372 0.07 -24.54 -26.78
N GLY A 373 -1.19 -25.00 -26.74
CA GLY A 373 -2.33 -24.20 -26.26
C GLY A 373 -2.17 -23.76 -24.81
N ILE A 374 -1.82 -24.68 -23.90
CA ILE A 374 -1.65 -24.35 -22.48
C ILE A 374 -0.44 -23.45 -22.24
N ARG A 375 0.65 -23.62 -23.00
CA ARG A 375 1.79 -22.71 -22.93
C ARG A 375 1.42 -21.28 -23.35
N ILE A 376 0.64 -21.13 -24.42
CA ILE A 376 0.13 -19.82 -24.88
C ILE A 376 -0.80 -19.22 -23.82
N LEU A 377 -1.75 -20.01 -23.31
CA LEU A 377 -2.68 -19.57 -22.27
C LEU A 377 -1.94 -19.12 -21.00
N SER A 378 -0.96 -19.91 -20.53
CA SER A 378 -0.14 -19.56 -19.37
C SER A 378 0.63 -18.25 -19.59
N ARG A 379 1.20 -18.04 -20.78
CA ARG A 379 1.84 -16.76 -21.14
C ARG A 379 0.85 -15.60 -21.13
N ALA A 380 -0.32 -15.77 -21.74
CA ALA A 380 -1.38 -14.77 -21.79
C ALA A 380 -1.85 -14.40 -20.37
N VAL A 381 -2.14 -15.39 -19.53
CA VAL A 381 -2.53 -15.18 -18.12
C VAL A 381 -1.46 -14.42 -17.36
N ASN A 382 -0.18 -14.76 -17.53
CA ASN A 382 0.88 -14.04 -16.83
C ASN A 382 0.97 -12.57 -17.27
N VAL A 383 0.79 -12.27 -18.57
CA VAL A 383 0.77 -10.90 -19.08
C VAL A 383 -0.45 -10.14 -18.57
N ILE A 384 -1.63 -10.80 -18.53
CA ILE A 384 -2.86 -10.19 -17.98
C ILE A 384 -2.68 -9.81 -16.52
N ILE A 385 -2.16 -10.72 -15.69
CA ILE A 385 -1.91 -10.45 -14.25
C ILE A 385 -0.91 -9.30 -14.09
N GLU A 386 0.17 -9.33 -14.86
CA GLU A 386 1.23 -8.33 -14.83
C GLU A 386 0.70 -6.93 -15.22
N THR A 387 -0.09 -6.83 -16.30
CA THR A 387 -0.73 -5.58 -16.71
C THR A 387 -1.79 -5.12 -15.72
N LEU A 388 -2.60 -6.04 -15.17
CA LEU A 388 -3.60 -5.72 -14.16
C LEU A 388 -2.96 -5.10 -12.92
N LEU A 389 -1.93 -5.75 -12.36
CA LEU A 389 -1.21 -5.25 -11.18
C LEU A 389 -0.56 -3.88 -11.46
N LEU A 390 0.05 -3.70 -12.63
CA LEU A 390 0.64 -2.41 -13.03
C LEU A 390 -0.40 -1.30 -13.10
N VAL A 391 -1.50 -1.53 -13.82
CA VAL A 391 -2.56 -0.55 -14.04
C VAL A 391 -3.22 -0.21 -12.71
N THR A 392 -3.64 -1.22 -11.94
CA THR A 392 -4.26 -0.99 -10.64
C THR A 392 -3.32 -0.27 -9.69
N ASN A 393 -2.03 -0.63 -9.62
CA ASN A 393 -1.07 0.05 -8.74
C ASN A 393 -0.86 1.51 -9.12
N PHE A 394 -0.73 1.81 -10.41
CA PHE A 394 -0.56 3.17 -10.91
C PHE A 394 -1.81 4.03 -10.62
N PHE A 395 -2.99 3.56 -11.03
CA PHE A 395 -4.23 4.30 -10.84
C PHE A 395 -4.56 4.48 -9.35
N TYR A 396 -4.38 3.45 -8.53
CA TYR A 396 -4.64 3.53 -7.10
C TYR A 396 -3.73 4.55 -6.42
N SER A 397 -2.41 4.48 -6.66
CA SER A 397 -1.45 5.41 -6.07
C SER A 397 -1.71 6.85 -6.51
N PHE A 398 -2.01 7.05 -7.80
CA PHE A 398 -2.35 8.37 -8.33
C PHE A 398 -3.61 8.94 -7.68
N MET A 399 -4.66 8.12 -7.51
CA MET A 399 -5.90 8.55 -6.87
C MET A 399 -5.71 8.87 -5.38
N VAL A 400 -4.98 8.05 -4.63
CA VAL A 400 -4.68 8.32 -3.21
C VAL A 400 -3.93 9.64 -3.07
N ILE A 401 -2.89 9.88 -3.87
CA ILE A 401 -2.14 11.14 -3.83
C ILE A 401 -3.03 12.32 -4.22
N ALA A 402 -3.76 12.23 -5.35
CA ALA A 402 -4.61 13.31 -5.82
C ALA A 402 -5.73 13.68 -4.83
N ARG A 403 -6.25 12.69 -4.08
CA ARG A 403 -7.27 12.91 -3.05
C ARG A 403 -6.73 13.50 -1.76
N SER A 404 -5.48 13.21 -1.43
CA SER A 404 -4.91 13.56 -0.13
C SER A 404 -4.15 14.88 -0.17
N LEU A 405 -3.70 15.33 -1.34
CA LEU A 405 -3.00 16.62 -1.49
C LEU A 405 -3.78 17.84 -0.96
N PRO A 406 -5.12 17.95 -1.10
CA PRO A 406 -5.87 19.09 -0.58
C PRO A 406 -6.03 19.11 0.95
N THR A 407 -5.90 17.96 1.61
CA THR A 407 -6.23 17.76 3.04
C THR A 407 -4.99 17.51 3.90
N ILE A 408 -3.81 17.90 3.39
CA ILE A 408 -2.53 17.68 4.07
C ILE A 408 -1.79 18.99 4.14
N SER A 409 -1.46 19.36 5.37
CA SER A 409 -0.47 20.37 5.67
C SER A 409 0.94 19.88 5.23
N LEU A 410 1.52 20.59 4.24
CA LEU A 410 2.85 20.26 3.71
C LEU A 410 4.00 20.77 4.61
N ASP A 411 3.68 21.72 5.49
CA ASP A 411 4.64 22.44 6.33
C ASP A 411 4.88 21.79 7.70
N SER A 412 4.05 20.82 8.08
CA SER A 412 4.13 20.10 9.36
C SER A 412 4.65 18.67 9.16
N TRP A 413 5.90 18.45 9.58
CA TRP A 413 6.52 17.13 9.53
C TRP A 413 6.60 16.50 10.92
N SER A 414 5.99 15.33 11.10
CA SER A 414 6.14 14.54 12.32
C SER A 414 7.45 13.74 12.31
N PHE A 415 7.95 13.37 13.49
CA PHE A 415 9.11 12.49 13.61
C PHE A 415 8.88 11.14 12.89
N GLY A 416 7.68 10.58 13.01
CA GLY A 416 7.28 9.33 12.34
C GLY A 416 7.31 9.43 10.82
N GLN A 417 6.89 10.57 10.27
CA GLN A 417 6.91 10.83 8.82
C GLN A 417 8.33 10.88 8.23
N ILE A 418 9.28 11.48 8.95
CA ILE A 418 10.69 11.49 8.54
C ILE A 418 11.22 10.06 8.51
N ILE A 419 10.94 9.27 9.56
CA ILE A 419 11.32 7.85 9.60
C ILE A 419 10.71 7.10 8.41
N ALA A 420 9.43 7.33 8.11
CA ALA A 420 8.74 6.66 7.03
C ALA A 420 9.44 6.84 5.68
N VAL A 421 9.91 8.06 5.38
CA VAL A 421 10.64 8.34 4.13
C VAL A 421 12.06 7.75 4.15
N THR A 422 12.74 7.82 5.29
CA THR A 422 14.14 7.37 5.41
C THR A 422 14.32 5.87 5.23
N ILE A 423 13.27 5.05 5.37
CA ILE A 423 13.34 3.60 5.14
C ILE A 423 13.75 3.23 3.71
N TRP A 424 13.49 4.12 2.74
CA TRP A 424 13.86 3.92 1.34
C TRP A 424 15.31 4.32 1.05
N SER A 425 15.94 5.12 1.93
CA SER A 425 17.29 5.64 1.74
C SER A 425 18.32 4.50 1.54
N PRO A 426 18.40 3.45 2.40
CA PRO A 426 19.34 2.36 2.19
C PRO A 426 19.17 1.63 0.84
N ILE A 427 17.93 1.50 0.35
CA ILE A 427 17.63 0.82 -0.92
C ILE A 427 18.16 1.65 -2.08
N VAL A 428 17.87 2.96 -2.08
CA VAL A 428 18.32 3.89 -3.11
C VAL A 428 19.85 4.02 -3.09
N SER A 429 20.45 4.20 -1.92
CA SER A 429 21.90 4.33 -1.77
C SER A 429 22.65 3.08 -2.24
N LYS A 430 22.20 1.88 -1.86
CA LYS A 430 22.81 0.63 -2.34
C LYS A 430 22.59 0.42 -3.83
N TYR A 431 21.42 0.77 -4.34
CA TYR A 431 21.16 0.70 -5.78
C TYR A 431 22.15 1.56 -6.56
N LEU A 432 22.34 2.83 -6.15
CA LEU A 432 23.31 3.73 -6.75
C LEU A 432 24.75 3.20 -6.61
N TYR A 433 25.11 2.67 -5.43
CA TYR A 433 26.42 2.07 -5.21
C TYR A 433 26.67 0.87 -6.13
N TRP A 434 25.71 -0.05 -6.26
CA TRP A 434 25.83 -1.22 -7.13
C TRP A 434 25.83 -0.87 -8.60
N LEU A 435 25.17 0.22 -9.01
CA LEU A 435 25.26 0.73 -10.38
C LEU A 435 26.67 1.25 -10.71
N LEU A 436 27.36 1.87 -9.75
CA LEU A 436 28.68 2.48 -9.95
C LEU A 436 29.84 1.47 -9.79
N PHE A 437 29.79 0.64 -8.74
CA PHE A 437 30.91 -0.21 -8.32
C PHE A 437 30.64 -1.71 -8.49
N GLY A 438 29.44 -2.07 -8.94
CA GLY A 438 28.99 -3.45 -9.09
C GLY A 438 28.61 -4.15 -7.79
N THR A 439 28.00 -5.33 -7.93
CA THR A 439 27.46 -6.12 -6.81
C THR A 439 28.54 -6.77 -5.95
N ASP A 440 29.71 -7.04 -6.50
CA ASP A 440 30.74 -7.86 -5.87
C ASP A 440 31.47 -7.11 -4.76
N SER A 441 31.77 -5.83 -4.97
CA SER A 441 32.50 -4.99 -4.02
C SER A 441 31.75 -4.81 -2.70
N TYR A 442 30.42 -4.61 -2.77
CA TYR A 442 29.58 -4.49 -1.59
C TYR A 442 29.32 -5.84 -0.91
N SER A 443 29.06 -6.87 -1.70
CA SER A 443 28.74 -8.20 -1.16
C SER A 443 29.93 -8.85 -0.47
N ALA A 444 31.16 -8.62 -0.93
CA ALA A 444 32.38 -9.10 -0.29
C ALA A 444 32.54 -8.65 1.17
N ILE A 445 32.00 -7.49 1.54
CA ILE A 445 32.05 -6.96 2.93
C ILE A 445 31.05 -7.69 3.84
N ARG A 446 29.94 -8.23 3.28
CA ARG A 446 28.89 -8.90 4.05
C ARG A 446 29.13 -10.40 4.28
N PHE A 447 30.00 -11.03 3.49
CA PHE A 447 30.30 -12.44 3.67
C PHE A 447 31.44 -12.61 4.68
N PRO A 448 31.20 -13.28 5.83
CA PRO A 448 32.28 -13.56 6.77
C PRO A 448 33.28 -14.54 6.15
N SER A 449 34.56 -14.41 6.49
CA SER A 449 35.54 -15.48 6.24
C SER A 449 35.00 -16.77 6.88
N PRO A 450 34.95 -17.93 6.18
CA PRO A 450 35.73 -18.36 5.02
C PRO A 450 35.03 -18.30 3.65
N TYR A 451 33.88 -17.63 3.53
CA TYR A 451 33.08 -17.66 2.30
C TYR A 451 33.65 -16.75 1.21
N LYS A 452 33.81 -17.27 -0.01
CA LYS A 452 34.25 -16.52 -1.20
C LYS A 452 33.20 -16.57 -2.30
N ILE A 453 32.98 -15.43 -2.96
CA ILE A 453 32.07 -15.33 -4.12
C ILE A 453 32.85 -15.75 -5.37
N ILE A 454 32.36 -16.77 -6.08
CA ILE A 454 32.95 -17.25 -7.34
C ILE A 454 31.93 -17.00 -8.46
N ARG A 455 32.34 -16.28 -9.51
CA ARG A 455 31.51 -16.16 -10.72
C ARG A 455 31.70 -17.40 -11.59
N VAL A 456 30.71 -18.28 -11.62
CA VAL A 456 30.71 -19.43 -12.55
C VAL A 456 30.05 -19.02 -13.86
N LYS A 457 30.81 -19.08 -14.96
CA LYS A 457 30.30 -18.82 -16.31
C LYS A 457 29.99 -20.17 -16.96
N THR A 458 28.71 -20.54 -17.04
CA THR A 458 28.31 -21.75 -17.78
C THR A 458 28.46 -21.50 -19.28
N ILE A 459 29.45 -22.15 -19.89
CA ILE A 459 29.58 -22.22 -21.35
C ILE A 459 28.88 -23.51 -21.77
N ASN A 460 27.62 -23.42 -22.20
CA ASN A 460 26.99 -24.53 -22.91
C ASN A 460 27.51 -24.50 -24.36
N GLU A 461 28.47 -25.37 -24.68
CA GLU A 461 28.73 -25.80 -26.06
C GLU A 461 27.68 -26.85 -26.43
N GLU A 462 26.57 -26.40 -27.03
CA GLU A 462 25.78 -27.09 -28.07
C GLU A 462 24.50 -26.28 -28.29
N GLU A 463 24.55 -25.44 -29.33
CA GLU A 463 23.46 -24.59 -29.79
C GLU A 463 22.44 -25.48 -30.55
N ASN A 464 21.52 -26.12 -29.82
CA ASN A 464 20.36 -26.80 -30.41
C ASN A 464 19.20 -25.77 -30.53
N PRO A 465 18.71 -25.41 -31.72
CA PRO A 465 17.93 -24.18 -31.93
C PRO A 465 16.49 -24.19 -31.39
N ASP A 466 16.02 -25.26 -30.76
CA ASP A 466 14.63 -25.42 -30.31
C ASP A 466 14.43 -25.54 -28.79
N ASP A 467 15.48 -25.46 -27.96
CA ASP A 467 15.32 -25.50 -26.50
C ASP A 467 15.22 -24.07 -25.93
N GLU A 468 14.00 -23.67 -25.54
CA GLU A 468 13.77 -22.40 -24.85
C GLU A 468 14.59 -22.31 -23.56
N ASP A 469 15.45 -21.29 -23.50
CA ASP A 469 16.26 -20.85 -22.36
C ASP A 469 15.60 -21.08 -20.99
N ARG A 470 15.80 -22.27 -20.41
CA ARG A 470 15.56 -22.52 -18.99
C ARG A 470 16.87 -22.29 -18.25
N LEU A 471 17.02 -21.08 -17.73
CA LEU A 471 18.07 -20.72 -16.78
C LEU A 471 17.81 -21.44 -15.44
N PHE A 472 18.18 -22.71 -15.35
CA PHE A 472 18.30 -23.40 -14.07
C PHE A 472 19.57 -22.91 -13.38
N ILE A 473 19.41 -22.04 -12.39
CA ILE A 473 20.47 -21.82 -11.39
C ILE A 473 20.48 -23.08 -10.52
N HIS A 474 21.24 -24.09 -10.91
CA HIS A 474 21.68 -25.12 -9.97
C HIS A 474 22.61 -24.43 -8.97
N LEU A 475 22.08 -24.07 -7.80
CA LEU A 475 22.92 -24.02 -6.61
C LEU A 475 23.26 -25.49 -6.33
N PRO A 476 24.53 -25.92 -6.43
CA PRO A 476 24.87 -27.28 -6.06
C PRO A 476 24.46 -27.47 -4.60
N SER A 477 23.48 -28.34 -4.39
CA SER A 477 23.25 -28.94 -3.07
C SER A 477 24.57 -29.57 -2.67
N THR A 478 24.97 -29.43 -1.40
CA THR A 478 26.21 -30.01 -0.86
C THR A 478 26.29 -31.54 -1.05
N SER A 479 25.19 -32.19 -1.42
CA SER A 479 25.10 -33.60 -1.82
C SER A 479 25.66 -33.93 -3.21
N ASP A 480 25.79 -32.95 -4.12
CA ASP A 480 26.18 -33.17 -5.52
C ASP A 480 27.69 -32.98 -5.76
N LEU A 481 28.46 -32.72 -4.71
CA LEU A 481 29.93 -32.63 -4.74
C LEU A 481 30.61 -34.01 -4.63
N ASN A 482 29.97 -35.08 -5.08
CA ASN A 482 30.67 -36.34 -5.31
C ASN A 482 31.38 -36.24 -6.67
N ILE A 483 32.57 -35.65 -6.64
CA ILE A 483 33.45 -35.43 -7.79
C ILE A 483 33.78 -36.82 -8.39
N ASN A 484 33.08 -37.18 -9.46
CA ASN A 484 33.44 -38.31 -10.30
C ASN A 484 34.65 -37.90 -11.15
N PRO A 485 35.83 -38.53 -11.01
CA PRO A 485 37.06 -38.11 -11.68
C PRO A 485 37.03 -38.22 -13.22
N ASN A 486 35.96 -38.76 -13.82
CA ASN A 486 35.89 -39.04 -15.26
C ASN A 486 34.91 -38.17 -16.05
N SER A 487 34.24 -37.15 -15.47
CA SER A 487 33.32 -36.29 -16.23
C SER A 487 33.86 -34.88 -16.51
N LYS A 488 34.23 -34.66 -17.79
CA LYS A 488 34.32 -33.41 -18.58
C LYS A 488 34.79 -32.11 -17.88
N LYS A 489 35.87 -31.53 -18.42
CA LYS A 489 36.53 -30.25 -18.08
C LYS A 489 35.58 -29.12 -17.64
N PHE A 490 35.68 -28.76 -16.37
CA PHE A 490 35.38 -27.39 -15.90
C PHE A 490 36.66 -26.57 -16.05
N ILE A 491 36.62 -25.45 -16.76
CA ILE A 491 37.69 -24.44 -16.64
C ILE A 491 37.29 -23.53 -15.50
N VAL A 492 37.75 -23.89 -14.30
CA VAL A 492 37.93 -22.91 -13.22
C VAL A 492 39.02 -21.97 -13.71
N THR A 493 38.74 -20.66 -13.75
CA THR A 493 39.84 -19.69 -13.88
C THR A 493 40.42 -19.54 -12.49
N ASP A 494 41.65 -20.05 -12.33
CA ASP A 494 42.33 -20.25 -11.05
C ASP A 494 42.40 -18.99 -10.19
N VAL A 495 42.00 -19.13 -8.93
CA VAL A 495 42.93 -18.85 -7.82
C VAL A 495 42.86 -20.06 -6.91
N GLU A 496 43.85 -20.93 -7.07
CA GLU A 496 44.18 -22.02 -6.16
C GLU A 496 44.60 -21.43 -4.80
N LEU A 497 44.06 -21.94 -3.70
CA LEU A 497 44.50 -21.61 -2.34
C LEU A 497 45.06 -22.89 -1.73
N THR A 498 46.38 -22.96 -1.63
CA THR A 498 47.04 -23.83 -0.66
C THR A 498 46.93 -23.20 0.73
N PRO A 499 46.74 -23.99 1.80
CA PRO A 499 46.74 -23.47 3.16
C PRO A 499 48.16 -23.06 3.55
N VAL A 500 48.34 -21.80 3.94
CA VAL A 500 49.58 -21.30 4.55
C VAL A 500 49.58 -21.72 6.01
N ASN A 501 50.52 -22.61 6.37
CA ASN A 501 50.89 -22.82 7.78
C ASN A 501 51.65 -21.60 8.28
N ASP A 502 51.26 -21.10 9.45
CA ASP A 502 51.96 -20.04 10.18
C ASP A 502 53.36 -20.50 10.60
N SER A 503 54.36 -20.33 9.73
CA SER A 503 55.72 -20.00 10.14
C SER A 503 56.62 -19.72 8.94
N LYS A 504 57.39 -18.64 9.07
CA LYS A 504 58.52 -18.16 8.26
C LYS A 504 58.20 -17.10 7.20
N THR A 505 58.48 -15.87 7.64
CA THR A 505 58.91 -14.70 6.88
C THR A 505 59.59 -14.98 5.54
N SER A 506 59.06 -14.42 4.46
CA SER A 506 59.85 -13.92 3.33
C SER A 506 59.12 -12.77 2.62
N SER A 507 59.89 -11.73 2.32
CA SER A 507 59.51 -10.43 1.77
C SER A 507 59.04 -10.50 0.32
N VAL A 508 57.93 -9.85 -0.04
CA VAL A 508 57.61 -9.52 -1.43
C VAL A 508 56.97 -8.12 -1.54
N SER A 509 57.54 -7.35 -2.48
CA SER A 509 57.36 -5.93 -2.82
C SER A 509 55.92 -5.50 -3.09
N THR A 510 55.53 -4.35 -2.52
CA THR A 510 54.35 -3.57 -2.90
C THR A 510 54.61 -2.84 -4.22
N ARG A 511 53.73 -3.01 -5.22
CA ARG A 511 53.60 -2.09 -6.36
C ARG A 511 52.26 -1.39 -6.24
N HIS A 512 52.31 -0.12 -5.83
CA HIS A 512 51.21 0.82 -5.99
C HIS A 512 51.04 1.15 -7.49
N SER A 513 49.83 0.98 -8.02
CA SER A 513 49.43 1.55 -9.31
C SER A 513 48.62 2.83 -9.07
N GLN A 514 49.11 3.93 -9.61
CA GLN A 514 48.56 5.28 -9.57
C GLN A 514 47.15 5.37 -10.20
N PHE A 515 46.30 6.21 -9.59
CA PHE A 515 45.08 6.76 -10.19
C PHE A 515 45.43 7.80 -11.25
N PRO A 516 44.68 7.90 -12.37
CA PRO A 516 44.66 9.11 -13.18
C PRO A 516 43.63 10.10 -12.62
N ILE A 517 44.04 11.37 -12.61
CA ILE A 517 43.32 12.59 -12.19
C ILE A 517 42.11 12.85 -13.08
#